data_AF-A0AAV6WQ48-F1
#
_entry.id   AF-A0AAV6WQ48-F1
#
_cell.length_a   1.000
_cell.length_b   1.000
_cell.length_c   1.000
_cell.angle_alpha   90.00
_cell.angle_beta   90.00
_cell.angle_gamma   90.00
#
_symmetry.space_group_name_H-M   'P 1'
#
loop_
_entity.id
_entity.type
_entity.pdbx_description
1 polymer ?
#
loop_
_entity_poly.entity_id
_entity_poly.type
_entity_poly.pdbx_seq_one_letter_code
_entity_poly.pdbx_strand_id
1 'polypeptide(L)'
;MEVDWINARNFVKFLKIFYNVTLKFSGSSYITSNSFFRELTTVYVGLSTMISKGNLHMAAMAICMKEKFNKYWGNIENINWLLFVAILLDPRYKLKYVSFGFSTMYEGDSYFVKRMTEKIEGMLALLYKHYAGSNSQTNSKDECAGQRDNYMHIDVEDDLTELLESQFAKHLEEEESVETKSEVTRYLLDGCKVDWDMELFDEMEKYDCTPNASTYNEMLGELYKVNNNGLAFELVGEMEEEELSLT
;
A
#
# COMPACT_ATOMS: atom_id res chain seq x y z
N MET A 1 31.72 12.90 -21.47
CA MET A 1 32.11 11.65 -20.80
C MET A 1 31.62 11.60 -19.36
N GLU A 2 32.12 12.43 -18.42
CA GLU A 2 31.64 12.39 -17.01
C GLU A 2 30.12 12.62 -16.88
N VAL A 3 29.59 13.62 -17.60
CA VAL A 3 28.16 13.97 -17.62
C VAL A 3 27.30 12.83 -18.16
N ASP A 4 27.78 12.12 -19.18
CA ASP A 4 27.06 11.00 -19.81
C ASP A 4 26.94 9.84 -18.83
N TRP A 5 27.99 9.55 -18.06
CA TRP A 5 27.97 8.52 -17.01
C TRP A 5 27.05 8.87 -15.85
N ILE A 6 26.98 10.15 -15.44
CA ILE A 6 26.02 10.61 -14.43
C ILE A 6 24.59 10.42 -14.93
N ASN A 7 24.32 10.79 -16.18
CA ASN A 7 23.01 10.62 -16.81
C ASN A 7 22.62 9.14 -16.91
N ALA A 8 23.55 8.27 -17.30
CA ALA A 8 23.33 6.83 -17.36
C ALA A 8 22.97 6.25 -15.98
N ARG A 9 23.68 6.64 -14.91
CA ARG A 9 23.38 6.21 -13.53
C ARG A 9 21.99 6.66 -13.08
N ASN A 10 21.63 7.91 -13.34
CA ASN A 10 20.30 8.43 -12.99
C ASN A 10 19.19 7.72 -13.76
N PHE A 11 19.44 7.41 -15.04
CA PHE A 11 18.49 6.68 -15.86
C PHE A 11 18.31 5.23 -15.39
N VAL A 12 19.38 4.54 -14.98
CA VAL A 12 19.29 3.20 -14.38
C VAL A 12 18.45 3.23 -13.10
N LYS A 13 18.65 4.22 -12.21
CA LYS A 13 17.83 4.39 -11.01
C LYS A 13 16.35 4.56 -11.34
N PHE A 14 16.04 5.37 -12.36
CA PHE A 14 14.66 5.55 -12.82
C PHE A 14 14.05 4.26 -13.39
N LEU A 15 14.77 3.54 -14.25
CA LEU A 15 14.31 2.28 -14.83
C LEU A 15 14.09 1.19 -13.79
N LYS A 16 14.84 1.23 -12.68
CA LYS A 16 14.70 0.29 -11.58
C LYS A 16 13.29 0.30 -10.98
N ILE A 17 12.61 1.45 -10.98
CA ILE A 17 11.21 1.57 -10.52
C ILE A 17 10.32 0.60 -11.31
N PHE A 18 10.42 0.63 -12.64
CA PHE A 18 9.63 -0.23 -13.53
C PHE A 18 10.03 -1.69 -13.40
N TYR A 19 11.32 -1.95 -13.26
CA TYR A 19 11.82 -3.32 -13.05
C TYR A 19 11.22 -3.94 -11.78
N ASN A 20 11.26 -3.22 -10.66
CA ASN A 20 10.72 -3.69 -9.38
C ASN A 20 9.20 -3.92 -9.46
N VAL A 21 8.45 -2.97 -10.03
CA VAL A 21 7.00 -3.10 -10.22
C VAL A 21 6.66 -4.28 -11.14
N THR A 22 7.43 -4.47 -12.21
CA THR A 22 7.24 -5.61 -13.12
C THR A 22 7.54 -6.93 -12.41
N LEU A 23 8.59 -6.99 -11.59
CA LEU A 23 8.93 -8.16 -10.80
C LEU A 23 7.79 -8.52 -9.84
N LYS A 24 7.22 -7.52 -9.15
CA LYS A 24 6.06 -7.68 -8.26
C LYS A 24 4.84 -8.24 -9.00
N PHE A 25 4.50 -7.67 -10.16
CA PHE A 25 3.38 -8.17 -10.96
C PHE A 25 3.62 -9.51 -11.65
N SER A 26 4.88 -9.90 -11.84
CA SER A 26 5.26 -11.18 -12.43
C SER A 26 5.28 -12.33 -11.40
N GLY A 27 5.13 -12.02 -10.11
CA GLY A 27 5.01 -13.01 -9.05
C GLY A 27 3.72 -13.85 -9.19
N SER A 28 3.84 -15.16 -8.95
CA SER A 28 2.72 -16.10 -8.98
C SER A 28 2.41 -16.73 -7.61
N SER A 29 3.30 -16.57 -6.64
CA SER A 29 3.19 -17.18 -5.30
C SER A 29 2.47 -16.29 -4.27
N TYR A 30 2.05 -15.10 -4.66
CA TYR A 30 1.33 -14.15 -3.82
C TYR A 30 0.27 -13.40 -4.62
N ILE A 31 -0.71 -12.85 -3.90
CA ILE A 31 -1.76 -12.02 -4.48
C ILE A 31 -1.14 -10.68 -4.87
N THR A 32 -1.33 -10.26 -6.11
CA THR A 32 -0.80 -8.98 -6.64
C THR A 32 -1.88 -7.89 -6.70
N SER A 33 -3.16 -8.27 -6.63
CA SER A 33 -4.29 -7.35 -6.77
C SER A 33 -4.43 -6.39 -5.58
N ASN A 34 -4.02 -6.80 -4.38
CA ASN A 34 -4.09 -5.98 -3.17
C ASN A 34 -3.03 -4.86 -3.14
N SER A 35 -1.90 -5.03 -3.84
CA SER A 35 -0.86 -4.00 -3.98
C SER A 35 -0.90 -3.25 -5.31
N PHE A 36 -1.75 -3.66 -6.26
CA PHE A 36 -1.76 -3.15 -7.64
C PHE A 36 -1.74 -1.62 -7.70
N PHE A 37 -2.61 -0.95 -6.94
CA PHE A 37 -2.72 0.51 -7.01
C PHE A 37 -1.52 1.20 -6.40
N ARG A 38 -0.92 0.64 -5.34
CA ARG A 38 0.33 1.17 -4.77
C ARG A 38 1.45 1.13 -5.81
N GLU A 39 1.62 0.01 -6.49
CA GLU A 39 2.64 -0.12 -7.53
C GLU A 39 2.34 0.80 -8.73
N LEU A 40 1.06 0.99 -9.08
CA LEU A 40 0.62 1.93 -10.12
C LEU A 40 0.95 3.39 -9.76
N THR A 41 0.62 3.81 -8.54
CA THR A 41 0.95 5.15 -8.01
C THR A 41 2.46 5.37 -7.98
N THR A 42 3.23 4.35 -7.60
CA THR A 42 4.70 4.40 -7.59
C THR A 42 5.27 4.70 -8.98
N VAL A 43 4.78 4.02 -10.02
CA VAL A 43 5.17 4.31 -11.41
C VAL A 43 4.79 5.73 -11.81
N TYR A 44 3.59 6.19 -11.45
CA TYR A 44 3.13 7.54 -11.76
C TYR A 44 4.01 8.63 -11.11
N VAL A 45 4.33 8.47 -9.83
CA VAL A 45 5.20 9.40 -9.08
C VAL A 45 6.61 9.37 -9.63
N GLY A 46 7.15 8.19 -9.95
CA GLY A 46 8.47 8.06 -10.58
C GLY A 46 8.55 8.80 -11.92
N LEU A 47 7.54 8.64 -12.77
CA LEU A 47 7.41 9.38 -14.04
C LEU A 47 7.35 10.89 -13.81
N SER A 48 6.45 11.33 -12.94
CA SER A 48 6.23 12.76 -12.68
C SER A 48 7.47 13.42 -12.06
N THR A 49 8.19 12.69 -11.19
CA THR A 49 9.45 13.16 -10.60
C THR A 49 10.54 13.33 -11.64
N MET A 50 10.70 12.37 -12.57
CA MET A 50 11.68 12.51 -13.65
C MET A 50 11.34 13.63 -14.65
N ILE A 51 10.07 13.87 -14.89
CA ILE A 51 9.62 15.00 -15.73
C ILE A 51 10.00 16.33 -15.06
N SER A 52 9.77 16.46 -13.75
CA SER A 52 9.98 17.72 -13.03
C SER A 52 11.43 17.97 -12.61
N LYS A 53 12.16 16.94 -12.20
CA LYS A 53 13.51 17.04 -11.61
C LYS A 53 14.63 16.51 -12.51
N GLY A 54 14.29 15.80 -13.60
CA GLY A 54 15.26 15.24 -14.53
C GLY A 54 15.91 16.28 -15.43
N ASN A 55 17.01 15.91 -16.08
CA ASN A 55 17.58 16.75 -17.15
C ASN A 55 16.67 16.71 -18.39
N LEU A 56 16.94 17.58 -19.37
CA LEU A 56 16.12 17.72 -20.58
C LEU A 56 15.88 16.39 -21.31
N HIS A 57 16.90 15.54 -21.45
CA HIS A 57 16.77 14.24 -22.13
C HIS A 57 15.94 13.25 -21.33
N MET A 58 16.15 13.18 -20.02
CA MET A 58 15.42 12.28 -19.13
C MET A 58 13.95 12.70 -19.00
N ALA A 59 13.68 14.00 -18.88
CA ALA A 59 12.33 14.54 -18.85
C ALA A 59 11.58 14.23 -20.15
N ALA A 60 12.21 14.46 -21.31
CA ALA A 60 11.62 14.14 -22.61
C ALA A 60 11.27 12.63 -22.73
N MET A 61 12.15 11.75 -22.27
CA MET A 61 11.89 10.31 -22.27
C MET A 61 10.76 9.93 -21.30
N ALA A 62 10.76 10.51 -20.10
CA ALA A 62 9.72 10.28 -19.10
C ALA A 62 8.34 10.76 -19.60
N ILE A 63 8.27 11.85 -20.36
CA ILE A 63 7.03 12.30 -21.03
C ILE A 63 6.51 11.21 -21.98
N CYS A 64 7.36 10.70 -22.88
CA CYS A 64 6.96 9.63 -23.82
C CYS A 64 6.55 8.34 -23.08
N MET A 65 7.17 8.03 -21.95
CA MET A 65 6.77 6.89 -21.11
C MET A 65 5.44 7.16 -20.39
N LYS A 66 5.20 8.40 -19.92
CA LYS A 66 3.94 8.82 -19.29
C LYS A 66 2.78 8.77 -20.29
N GLU A 67 3.00 9.06 -21.57
CA GLU A 67 1.99 8.86 -22.61
C GLU A 67 1.56 7.40 -22.73
N LYS A 68 2.53 6.46 -22.70
CA LYS A 68 2.22 5.02 -22.68
C LYS A 68 1.47 4.63 -21.41
N PHE A 69 1.90 5.13 -20.26
CA PHE A 69 1.18 4.91 -19.00
C PHE A 69 -0.27 5.39 -19.10
N ASN A 70 -0.49 6.63 -19.55
CA ASN A 70 -1.81 7.23 -19.67
C ASN A 70 -2.71 6.49 -20.68
N LYS A 71 -2.13 5.92 -21.74
CA LYS A 71 -2.87 5.10 -22.72
C LYS A 71 -3.58 3.90 -22.06
N TYR A 72 -2.95 3.27 -21.07
CA TYR A 72 -3.50 2.09 -20.40
C TYR A 72 -4.20 2.42 -19.08
N TRP A 73 -3.68 3.39 -18.33
CA TRP A 73 -4.06 3.65 -16.95
C TRP A 73 -4.52 5.09 -16.68
N GLY A 74 -4.44 5.98 -17.67
CA GLY A 74 -4.79 7.40 -17.51
C GLY A 74 -6.30 7.65 -17.48
N ASN A 75 -7.08 6.76 -18.09
CA ASN A 75 -8.53 6.76 -17.93
C ASN A 75 -8.93 5.73 -16.88
N ILE A 76 -9.14 6.20 -15.65
CA ILE A 76 -9.54 5.38 -14.51
C ILE A 76 -10.88 4.66 -14.74
N GLU A 77 -11.78 5.23 -15.55
CA GLU A 77 -13.10 4.66 -15.80
C GLU A 77 -13.03 3.36 -16.59
N ASN A 78 -11.95 3.16 -17.34
CA ASN A 78 -11.69 1.95 -18.11
C ASN A 78 -11.02 0.84 -17.29
N ILE A 79 -10.57 1.13 -16.06
CA ILE A 79 -9.93 0.13 -15.20
C ILE A 79 -11.02 -0.78 -14.61
N ASN A 80 -10.71 -2.07 -14.48
CA ASN A 80 -11.60 -2.99 -13.77
C ASN A 80 -11.69 -2.59 -12.29
N TRP A 81 -12.87 -2.15 -11.89
CA TRP A 81 -13.12 -1.64 -10.56
C TRP A 81 -12.94 -2.66 -9.43
N LEU A 82 -13.03 -3.96 -9.75
CA LEU A 82 -12.74 -5.02 -8.78
C LEU A 82 -11.30 -4.99 -8.26
N LEU A 83 -10.36 -4.42 -9.02
CA LEU A 83 -9.00 -4.21 -8.55
C LEU A 83 -8.95 -3.26 -7.35
N PHE A 84 -9.80 -2.22 -7.34
CA PHE A 84 -9.91 -1.32 -6.18
C PHE A 84 -10.60 -1.99 -5.00
N VAL A 85 -11.63 -2.81 -5.26
CA VAL A 85 -12.27 -3.60 -4.19
C VAL A 85 -11.25 -4.50 -3.50
N ALA A 86 -10.32 -5.13 -4.24
CA ALA A 86 -9.26 -5.96 -3.66
C ALA A 86 -8.32 -5.18 -2.72
N ILE A 87 -8.12 -3.88 -2.97
CA ILE A 87 -7.32 -2.98 -2.11
C ILE A 87 -8.11 -2.59 -0.87
N LEU A 88 -9.42 -2.32 -1.00
CA LEU A 88 -10.27 -2.03 0.16
C LEU A 88 -10.33 -3.22 1.12
N LEU A 89 -10.39 -4.44 0.58
CA LEU A 89 -10.37 -5.67 1.37
C LEU A 89 -9.00 -5.95 2.01
N ASP A 90 -7.95 -5.23 1.63
CA ASP A 90 -6.67 -5.29 2.32
C ASP A 90 -6.74 -4.40 3.58
N PRO A 91 -6.64 -5.00 4.79
CA PRO A 91 -6.81 -4.27 6.04
C PRO A 91 -5.74 -3.19 6.27
N ARG A 92 -4.63 -3.23 5.51
CA ARG A 92 -3.50 -2.30 5.61
C ARG A 92 -3.78 -0.88 5.12
N TYR A 93 -4.52 -0.79 4.02
CA TYR A 93 -4.52 0.42 3.18
C TYR A 93 -5.93 1.00 3.03
N LYS A 94 -6.94 0.10 2.95
CA LYS A 94 -8.37 0.40 2.91
C LYS A 94 -8.70 1.59 1.98
N LEU A 95 -9.65 2.43 2.38
CA LEU A 95 -10.14 3.57 1.60
C LEU A 95 -9.15 4.75 1.60
N LYS A 96 -8.42 4.93 2.71
CA LYS A 96 -7.50 6.04 2.91
C LYS A 96 -6.39 6.05 1.85
N TYR A 97 -5.78 4.89 1.58
CA TYR A 97 -4.73 4.79 0.56
C TYR A 97 -5.26 5.04 -0.86
N VAL A 98 -6.48 4.59 -1.15
CA VAL A 98 -7.12 4.85 -2.45
C VAL A 98 -7.37 6.35 -2.66
N SER A 99 -7.86 7.04 -1.61
CA SER A 99 -8.03 8.49 -1.60
C SER A 99 -6.71 9.23 -1.84
N PHE A 100 -5.66 8.84 -1.11
CA PHE A 100 -4.31 9.39 -1.25
C PHE A 100 -3.74 9.19 -2.66
N GLY A 101 -3.84 7.97 -3.20
CA GLY A 101 -3.32 7.66 -4.53
C GLY A 101 -4.03 8.43 -5.64
N PHE A 102 -5.36 8.59 -5.56
CA PHE A 102 -6.09 9.45 -6.52
C PHE A 102 -5.72 10.92 -6.37
N SER A 103 -5.59 11.42 -5.15
CA SER A 103 -5.15 12.80 -4.90
C SER A 103 -3.77 13.05 -5.52
N THR A 104 -2.87 12.08 -5.41
CA THR A 104 -1.52 12.13 -6.01
C THR A 104 -1.56 12.11 -7.54
N MET A 105 -2.40 11.27 -8.14
CA MET A 105 -2.46 11.08 -9.59
C MET A 105 -3.21 12.20 -10.32
N TYR A 106 -4.19 12.81 -9.67
CA TYR A 106 -5.10 13.81 -10.24
C TYR A 106 -4.95 15.18 -9.58
N GLU A 107 -3.73 15.50 -9.13
CA GLU A 107 -3.34 16.84 -8.67
C GLU A 107 -4.26 17.42 -7.57
N GLY A 108 -4.80 16.56 -6.70
CA GLY A 108 -5.65 16.96 -5.59
C GLY A 108 -7.05 17.44 -5.99
N ASP A 109 -7.59 17.03 -7.15
CA ASP A 109 -9.00 17.26 -7.49
C ASP A 109 -9.91 16.55 -6.48
N SER A 110 -10.29 17.27 -5.42
CA SER A 110 -11.05 16.74 -4.29
C SER A 110 -12.44 16.23 -4.70
N TYR A 111 -13.06 16.83 -5.72
CA TYR A 111 -14.34 16.37 -6.24
C TYR A 111 -14.17 15.03 -6.98
N PHE A 112 -13.13 14.91 -7.81
CA PHE A 112 -12.80 13.66 -8.48
C PHE A 112 -12.50 12.57 -7.46
N VAL A 113 -11.60 12.82 -6.51
CA VAL A 113 -11.19 11.87 -5.46
C VAL A 113 -12.41 11.38 -4.69
N LYS A 114 -13.23 12.31 -4.16
CA LYS A 114 -14.44 11.97 -3.42
C LYS A 114 -15.41 11.09 -4.24
N ARG A 115 -15.72 11.51 -5.47
CA ARG A 115 -16.64 10.77 -6.36
C ARG A 115 -16.13 9.35 -6.64
N MET A 116 -14.82 9.20 -6.82
CA MET A 116 -14.18 7.91 -7.10
C MET A 116 -14.22 6.99 -5.88
N THR A 117 -13.89 7.54 -4.71
CA THR A 117 -13.91 6.84 -3.43
C THR A 117 -15.32 6.35 -3.09
N GLU A 118 -16.33 7.22 -3.22
CA GLU A 118 -17.76 6.87 -3.02
C GLU A 118 -18.22 5.74 -3.97
N LYS A 119 -17.76 5.78 -5.23
CA LYS A 119 -18.11 4.73 -6.21
C LYS A 119 -17.53 3.37 -5.81
N ILE A 120 -16.29 3.33 -5.32
CA ILE A 120 -15.62 2.09 -4.90
C ILE A 120 -16.27 1.54 -3.63
N GLU A 121 -16.54 2.40 -2.65
CA GLU A 121 -17.29 2.02 -1.44
C GLU A 121 -18.68 1.46 -1.81
N GLY A 122 -19.40 2.13 -2.72
CA GLY A 122 -20.70 1.66 -3.21
C GLY A 122 -20.64 0.27 -3.87
N MET A 123 -19.58 -0.03 -4.62
CA MET A 123 -19.38 -1.37 -5.19
C MET A 123 -19.09 -2.43 -4.11
N LEU A 124 -18.25 -2.12 -3.12
CA LEU A 124 -18.00 -3.04 -2.00
C LEU A 124 -19.29 -3.30 -1.22
N ALA A 125 -20.07 -2.25 -0.94
CA ALA A 125 -21.37 -2.38 -0.26
C ALA A 125 -22.37 -3.23 -1.06
N LEU A 126 -22.40 -3.09 -2.39
CA LEU A 126 -23.24 -3.91 -3.26
C LEU A 126 -22.82 -5.38 -3.25
N LEU A 127 -21.52 -5.65 -3.33
CA LEU A 127 -20.97 -7.02 -3.24
C LEU A 127 -21.28 -7.64 -1.88
N TYR A 128 -21.07 -6.91 -0.79
CA TYR A 128 -21.40 -7.36 0.56
C TYR A 128 -22.90 -7.68 0.68
N LYS A 129 -23.79 -6.81 0.19
CA LYS A 129 -25.24 -7.05 0.21
C LYS A 129 -25.61 -8.34 -0.54
N HIS A 130 -25.01 -8.56 -1.70
CA HIS A 130 -25.23 -9.79 -2.48
C HIS A 130 -24.71 -11.02 -1.73
N TYR A 131 -23.52 -10.94 -1.14
CA TYR A 131 -22.93 -12.00 -0.31
C TYR A 131 -23.80 -12.32 0.91
N ALA A 132 -24.16 -11.32 1.71
CA ALA A 132 -24.99 -11.50 2.91
C ALA A 132 -26.39 -12.06 2.59
N GLY A 133 -26.98 -11.66 1.45
CA GLY A 133 -28.23 -12.23 0.95
C GLY A 133 -28.08 -13.68 0.44
N SER A 134 -26.92 -14.03 -0.11
CA SER A 134 -26.61 -15.37 -0.62
C SER A 134 -26.15 -16.34 0.47
N ASN A 135 -25.53 -15.86 1.54
CA ASN A 135 -25.02 -16.69 2.66
C ASN A 135 -26.15 -17.33 3.52
N SER A 136 -27.41 -17.04 3.18
CA SER A 136 -28.56 -17.79 3.67
C SER A 136 -28.74 -19.15 2.94
N GLN A 137 -28.02 -19.39 1.85
CA GLN A 137 -28.02 -20.65 1.11
C GLN A 137 -26.62 -21.00 0.59
N THR A 138 -26.09 -22.13 1.10
CA THR A 138 -24.95 -22.94 0.61
C THR A 138 -23.58 -22.73 1.26
N ASN A 139 -23.26 -23.65 2.18
CA ASN A 139 -21.90 -24.10 2.48
C ASN A 139 -21.39 -24.93 1.29
N SER A 140 -20.30 -24.51 0.64
CA SER A 140 -19.45 -25.39 -0.16
C SER A 140 -18.00 -25.01 0.09
N LYS A 141 -17.23 -25.94 0.64
CA LYS A 141 -15.78 -25.82 0.83
C LYS A 141 -15.10 -25.96 -0.54
N ASP A 142 -14.10 -25.13 -0.81
CA ASP A 142 -13.07 -25.47 -1.79
C ASP A 142 -11.70 -24.97 -1.30
N GLU A 143 -10.78 -25.92 -1.10
CA GLU A 143 -9.39 -25.69 -0.77
C GLU A 143 -8.58 -25.62 -2.08
N CYS A 144 -7.59 -24.74 -2.16
CA CYS A 144 -6.52 -24.93 -3.13
C CYS A 144 -5.16 -24.54 -2.53
N ALA A 145 -4.26 -25.52 -2.51
CA ALA A 145 -2.92 -25.44 -1.97
C ALA A 145 -1.94 -24.81 -2.98
N GLY A 146 -1.13 -23.85 -2.51
CA GLY A 146 -0.04 -23.25 -3.30
C GLY A 146 1.34 -23.79 -2.87
N GLN A 147 2.12 -24.30 -3.82
CA GLN A 147 3.54 -24.61 -3.63
C GLN A 147 4.40 -23.35 -3.83
N ARG A 148 5.44 -23.21 -2.99
CA ARG A 148 6.42 -22.10 -2.98
C ARG A 148 7.63 -22.44 -3.84
N ASP A 149 8.11 -21.45 -4.60
CA ASP A 149 9.50 -21.37 -5.06
C ASP A 149 10.14 -20.05 -4.60
N ASN A 150 11.36 -20.15 -4.07
CA ASN A 150 12.17 -19.06 -3.53
C ASN A 150 12.84 -18.24 -4.65
N TYR A 151 12.81 -16.91 -4.53
CA TYR A 151 13.68 -16.02 -5.29
C TYR A 151 14.45 -15.07 -4.37
N MET A 152 15.73 -14.85 -4.68
CA MET A 152 16.67 -14.07 -3.89
C MET A 152 16.28 -12.59 -3.77
N HIS A 153 16.31 -12.11 -2.53
CA HIS A 153 16.24 -10.70 -2.13
C HIS A 153 17.53 -9.99 -2.53
N ILE A 154 17.44 -8.85 -3.23
CA ILE A 154 18.57 -7.94 -3.42
C ILE A 154 18.11 -6.54 -3.01
N ASP A 155 18.55 -6.14 -1.82
CA ASP A 155 18.24 -4.92 -1.09
C ASP A 155 18.68 -3.66 -1.86
N VAL A 156 17.73 -2.94 -2.47
CA VAL A 156 17.85 -1.49 -2.72
C VAL A 156 16.43 -0.88 -2.85
N GLU A 157 15.47 -1.37 -2.05
CA GLU A 157 14.04 -1.09 -2.21
C GLU A 157 13.56 0.19 -1.48
N ASP A 158 14.38 0.81 -0.63
CA ASP A 158 13.90 1.80 0.36
C ASP A 158 13.33 3.12 -0.19
N ASP A 159 14.08 3.91 -0.96
CA ASP A 159 13.93 5.38 -0.94
C ASP A 159 12.60 5.95 -1.50
N LEU A 160 11.96 5.31 -2.49
CA LEU A 160 10.70 5.81 -3.08
C LEU A 160 9.45 5.22 -2.45
N THR A 161 9.54 3.98 -1.96
CA THR A 161 8.46 3.34 -1.23
C THR A 161 8.31 4.00 0.14
N GLU A 162 9.43 4.25 0.82
CA GLU A 162 9.49 5.02 2.07
C GLU A 162 8.98 6.46 1.88
N LEU A 163 9.29 7.11 0.75
CA LEU A 163 8.74 8.44 0.44
C LEU A 163 7.21 8.43 0.26
N LEU A 164 6.66 7.36 -0.34
CA LEU A 164 5.21 7.25 -0.54
C LEU A 164 4.50 6.91 0.77
N GLU A 165 5.11 6.05 1.59
CA GLU A 165 4.63 5.69 2.92
C GLU A 165 4.67 6.90 3.87
N SER A 166 5.74 7.69 3.86
CA SER A 166 5.82 8.92 4.67
C SER A 166 4.85 10.01 4.22
N GLN A 167 4.57 10.14 2.91
CA GLN A 167 3.52 11.04 2.43
C GLN A 167 2.12 10.56 2.82
N PHE A 168 1.89 9.25 2.80
CA PHE A 168 0.64 8.65 3.22
C PHE A 168 0.42 8.82 4.73
N ALA A 169 1.45 8.59 5.57
CA ALA A 169 1.38 8.78 7.02
C ALA A 169 0.98 10.23 7.38
N LYS A 170 1.59 11.23 6.75
CA LYS A 170 1.22 12.65 6.94
C LYS A 170 -0.23 12.95 6.57
N HIS A 171 -0.78 12.28 5.56
CA HIS A 171 -2.17 12.45 5.16
C HIS A 171 -3.16 11.85 6.19
N LEU A 172 -2.73 10.84 6.96
CA LEU A 172 -3.55 10.21 8.00
C LEU A 172 -3.73 11.11 9.23
N GLU A 173 -2.74 11.96 9.55
CA GLU A 173 -2.78 12.89 10.69
C GLU A 173 -3.78 14.04 10.51
N GLU A 174 -4.30 14.26 9.29
CA GLU A 174 -5.16 15.40 8.93
C GLU A 174 -6.68 15.08 8.93
N GLU A 175 -7.10 13.82 9.12
CA GLU A 175 -8.53 13.44 9.06
C GLU A 175 -9.22 13.27 10.44
N GLU A 176 -10.34 13.99 10.64
CA GLU A 176 -11.20 13.93 11.84
C GLU A 176 -12.43 13.02 11.61
N SER A 177 -12.84 12.24 12.62
CA SER A 177 -13.83 11.16 12.51
C SER A 177 -15.29 11.62 12.31
N VAL A 178 -16.04 10.92 11.45
CA VAL A 178 -17.49 11.09 11.24
C VAL A 178 -18.26 9.81 11.62
N GLU A 179 -19.46 9.99 12.20
CA GLU A 179 -20.28 8.92 12.80
C GLU A 179 -21.24 8.19 11.83
N THR A 180 -21.26 6.85 11.90
CA THR A 180 -22.27 5.86 11.43
C THR A 180 -22.36 5.61 9.88
N LYS A 181 -22.91 4.52 9.29
CA LYS A 181 -24.04 3.62 9.67
C LYS A 181 -24.10 2.33 8.80
N SER A 182 -22.99 1.60 8.59
CA SER A 182 -22.97 0.26 7.98
C SER A 182 -21.71 -0.54 8.37
N GLU A 183 -21.73 -1.87 8.35
CA GLU A 183 -20.54 -2.70 8.69
C GLU A 183 -19.37 -2.44 7.72
N VAL A 184 -19.69 -2.20 6.43
CA VAL A 184 -18.72 -1.84 5.39
C VAL A 184 -18.08 -0.48 5.69
N THR A 185 -18.90 0.53 5.97
CA THR A 185 -18.41 1.88 6.31
C THR A 185 -17.57 1.86 7.58
N ARG A 186 -17.97 1.08 8.60
CA ARG A 186 -17.15 0.87 9.82
C ARG A 186 -15.79 0.26 9.49
N TYR A 187 -15.77 -0.82 8.72
CA TYR A 187 -14.52 -1.48 8.33
C TYR A 187 -13.58 -0.53 7.56
N LEU A 188 -14.12 0.31 6.67
CA LEU A 188 -13.34 1.24 5.85
C LEU A 188 -12.81 2.45 6.65
N LEU A 189 -13.52 2.87 7.69
CA LEU A 189 -13.15 4.01 8.54
C LEU A 189 -12.24 3.61 9.72
N ASP A 190 -12.38 2.37 10.23
CA ASP A 190 -11.48 1.85 11.25
C ASP A 190 -10.04 1.98 10.76
N GLY A 191 -9.14 2.49 11.62
CA GLY A 191 -7.71 2.55 11.35
C GLY A 191 -7.12 1.18 11.02
N CYS A 192 -5.84 1.15 10.64
CA CYS A 192 -5.14 -0.12 10.60
C CYS A 192 -5.08 -0.63 12.04
N LYS A 193 -5.44 -1.90 12.30
CA LYS A 193 -5.41 -2.46 13.67
C LYS A 193 -4.04 -2.25 14.32
N VAL A 194 -2.99 -2.30 13.50
CA VAL A 194 -1.59 -2.06 13.86
C VAL A 194 -1.34 -0.65 14.38
N ASP A 195 -2.00 0.37 13.85
CA ASP A 195 -1.79 1.76 14.30
C ASP A 195 -2.28 1.92 15.76
N TRP A 196 -3.44 1.34 16.08
CA TRP A 196 -3.99 1.32 17.44
C TRP A 196 -3.18 0.44 18.38
N ASP A 197 -2.74 -0.74 17.91
CA ASP A 197 -1.91 -1.65 18.71
C ASP A 197 -0.55 -1.00 19.03
N MET A 198 0.04 -0.23 18.11
CA MET A 198 1.27 0.56 18.34
C MET A 198 1.06 1.75 19.27
N GLU A 199 0.00 2.53 19.08
CA GLU A 199 -0.28 3.65 19.99
C GLU A 199 -0.52 3.15 21.43
N LEU A 200 -1.20 2.00 21.57
CA LEU A 200 -1.35 1.33 22.85
C LEU A 200 -0.01 0.84 23.40
N PHE A 201 0.88 0.31 22.55
CA PHE A 201 2.23 -0.11 22.93
C PHE A 201 3.02 1.04 23.56
N ASP A 202 3.05 2.19 22.87
CA ASP A 202 3.76 3.38 23.31
C ASP A 202 3.16 3.94 24.61
N GLU A 203 1.83 3.84 24.78
CA GLU A 203 1.17 4.23 26.02
C GLU A 203 1.41 3.27 27.19
N MET A 204 1.83 2.01 26.97
CA MET A 204 2.08 1.06 28.08
C MET A 204 3.17 1.58 29.03
N GLU A 205 4.23 2.20 28.47
CA GLU A 205 5.34 2.76 29.25
C GLU A 205 4.87 3.89 30.19
N LYS A 206 3.91 4.70 29.73
CA LYS A 206 3.30 5.82 30.51
C LYS A 206 2.51 5.35 31.73
N TYR A 207 2.07 4.09 31.75
CA TYR A 207 1.33 3.48 32.85
C TYR A 207 2.17 2.51 33.69
N ASP A 208 3.51 2.59 33.60
CA ASP A 208 4.45 1.66 34.25
C ASP A 208 4.17 0.17 33.89
N CYS A 209 3.61 -0.08 32.71
CA CYS A 209 3.39 -1.43 32.18
C CYS A 209 4.53 -1.77 31.20
N THR A 210 5.37 -2.73 31.55
CA THR A 210 6.39 -3.24 30.62
C THR A 210 5.75 -4.27 29.67
N PRO A 211 5.86 -4.10 28.34
CA PRO A 211 5.45 -5.12 27.39
C PRO A 211 6.18 -6.45 27.69
N ASN A 212 5.54 -7.58 27.39
CA ASN A 212 6.18 -8.89 27.56
C ASN A 212 6.35 -9.58 26.21
N ALA A 213 7.03 -10.73 26.19
CA ALA A 213 7.27 -11.47 24.95
C ALA A 213 5.98 -11.76 24.16
N SER A 214 4.83 -11.96 24.83
CA SER A 214 3.55 -12.15 24.15
C SER A 214 3.08 -10.87 23.46
N THR A 215 3.25 -9.70 24.07
CA THR A 215 2.92 -8.39 23.48
C THR A 215 3.77 -8.13 22.23
N TYR A 216 5.10 -8.30 22.35
CA TYR A 216 6.02 -8.16 21.22
C TYR A 216 5.69 -9.14 20.09
N ASN A 217 5.46 -10.42 20.40
CA ASN A 217 5.11 -11.42 19.39
C ASN A 217 3.75 -11.13 18.71
N GLU A 218 2.77 -10.61 19.44
CA GLU A 218 1.48 -10.21 18.87
C GLU A 218 1.66 -9.01 17.92
N MET A 219 2.46 -8.01 18.31
CA MET A 219 2.77 -6.86 17.46
C MET A 219 3.60 -7.21 16.25
N LEU A 220 4.62 -8.05 16.39
CA LEU A 220 5.37 -8.59 15.26
C LEU A 220 4.43 -9.35 14.32
N GLY A 221 3.54 -10.18 14.85
CA GLY A 221 2.54 -10.89 14.07
C GLY A 221 1.63 -9.96 13.28
N GLU A 222 1.16 -8.88 13.89
CA GLU A 222 0.35 -7.86 13.22
C GLU A 222 1.17 -7.04 12.20
N LEU A 223 2.42 -6.68 12.51
CA LEU A 223 3.36 -5.99 11.61
C LEU A 223 3.71 -6.83 10.37
N TYR A 224 3.89 -8.14 10.54
CA TYR A 224 4.07 -9.07 9.44
C TYR A 224 2.82 -9.18 8.56
N LYS A 225 1.61 -9.19 9.14
CA LYS A 225 0.37 -9.15 8.35
C LYS A 225 0.28 -7.85 7.55
N VAL A 226 0.76 -6.75 8.11
CA VAL A 226 0.79 -5.47 7.41
C VAL A 226 2.01 -5.27 6.48
N ASN A 227 2.95 -6.23 6.46
CA ASN A 227 4.22 -6.16 5.72
C ASN A 227 5.02 -4.88 6.02
N ASN A 228 4.94 -4.41 7.26
CA ASN A 228 5.68 -3.26 7.75
C ASN A 228 6.99 -3.75 8.37
N ASN A 229 7.93 -4.13 7.48
CA ASN A 229 9.14 -4.84 7.89
C ASN A 229 10.11 -3.92 8.65
N GLY A 230 10.12 -2.61 8.39
CA GLY A 230 11.00 -1.66 9.06
C GLY A 230 10.72 -1.58 10.56
N LEU A 231 9.47 -1.31 10.92
CA LEU A 231 9.04 -1.29 12.31
C LEU A 231 9.12 -2.67 12.97
N ALA A 232 8.92 -3.76 12.21
CA ALA A 232 9.12 -5.11 12.74
C ALA A 232 10.58 -5.35 13.17
N PHE A 233 11.57 -4.84 12.42
CA PHE A 233 12.98 -4.94 12.81
C PHE A 233 13.32 -4.08 14.03
N GLU A 234 12.74 -2.89 14.14
CA GLU A 234 12.90 -2.01 15.30
C GLU A 234 12.35 -2.67 16.57
N LEU A 235 11.13 -3.23 16.49
CA LEU A 235 10.49 -3.92 17.61
C LEU A 235 11.24 -5.19 18.06
N VAL A 236 11.87 -5.91 17.13
CA VAL A 236 12.76 -7.05 17.48
C VAL A 236 14.01 -6.55 18.22
N GLY A 237 14.56 -5.41 17.81
CA GLY A 237 15.71 -4.79 18.49
C GLY A 237 15.37 -4.42 19.94
N GLU A 238 14.24 -3.76 20.17
CA GLU A 238 13.76 -3.42 21.52
C GLU A 238 13.51 -4.68 22.37
N MET A 239 12.93 -5.72 21.76
CA MET A 239 12.67 -6.99 22.44
C MET A 239 13.97 -7.69 22.90
N GLU A 240 15.05 -7.60 22.11
CA GLU A 240 16.37 -8.13 22.47
C GLU A 240 17.03 -7.30 23.60
N GLU A 241 16.84 -5.98 23.61
CA GLU A 241 17.31 -5.10 24.69
C GLU A 241 16.62 -5.41 26.03
N GLU A 242 15.37 -5.85 26.00
CA GLU A 242 14.61 -6.30 27.19
C GLU A 242 14.88 -7.76 27.59
N GLU A 243 15.84 -8.45 26.96
CA GLU A 243 16.18 -9.86 27.19
C GLU A 243 15.00 -10.85 26.99
N LEU A 244 14.03 -10.50 26.14
CA LEU A 244 12.85 -11.32 25.82
C LEU A 244 13.12 -12.19 24.57
N SER A 245 12.58 -13.43 24.54
CA SER A 245 12.79 -14.37 23.44
C SER A 245 11.56 -14.56 22.54
N LEU A 246 11.77 -14.59 21.22
CA LEU A 246 10.75 -15.04 20.25
C LEU A 246 10.33 -16.49 20.58
N THR A 247 9.02 -16.74 20.67
CA THR A 247 8.44 -18.07 20.97
C THR A 247 7.56 -18.57 19.83
#